data_AF-A0A538QYG4-F1
#
_entry.id   AF-A0A538QYG4-F1
#
_cell.length_a   1.000
_cell.length_b   1.000
_cell.length_c   1.000
_cell.angle_alpha   90.00
_cell.angle_beta   90.00
_cell.angle_gamma   90.00
#
_symmetry.space_group_name_H-M   'P 1'
#
loop_
_entity.id
_entity.type
_entity.pdbx_description
1 polymer ?
#
loop_
_entity_poly.entity_id
_entity_poly.type
_entity_poly.pdbx_seq_one_letter_code
_entity_poly.pdbx_strand_id
1 'polypeptide(L)' 'MTLTELNRSFAMKPAVHFVRSAGSDGDPHDLVGRVKSKQALDEMGADCFEKSVIYKDTAYDVIEGFIGEPLPP' A
#
# COMPACT_ATOMS: atom_id res chain seq x y z
N MET A 1 15.59 4.59 -7.50
CA MET A 1 15.51 6.07 -7.60
C MET A 1 16.58 6.67 -6.72
N THR A 2 17.33 7.65 -7.19
CA THR A 2 18.35 8.34 -6.38
C THR A 2 17.87 9.73 -6.03
N LEU A 3 17.87 10.06 -4.73
CA LEU A 3 17.62 11.40 -4.23
C LEU A 3 18.97 12.08 -4.00
N THR A 4 19.35 12.96 -4.94
CA THR A 4 20.66 13.60 -4.98
C THR A 4 20.92 14.47 -3.74
N GLU A 5 19.90 15.17 -3.25
CA GLU A 5 19.98 15.99 -2.01
C GLU A 5 20.34 15.17 -0.78
N LEU A 6 19.91 13.90 -0.74
CA LEU A 6 20.20 12.98 0.36
C LEU A 6 21.45 12.13 0.10
N ASN A 7 22.06 12.26 -1.08
CA ASN A 7 23.09 11.37 -1.62
C ASN A 7 22.75 9.87 -1.39
N ARG A 8 21.48 9.51 -1.56
CA ARG A 8 20.97 8.17 -1.25
C ARG A 8 20.10 7.61 -2.35
N SER A 9 20.27 6.32 -2.59
CA SER A 9 19.47 5.55 -3.55
C SER A 9 18.44 4.72 -2.82
N PHE A 10 17.26 4.58 -3.41
CA PHE A 10 16.12 3.84 -2.89
C PHE A 10 15.63 2.84 -3.93
N ALA A 11 15.38 1.60 -3.51
CA ALA A 11 14.59 0.65 -4.27
C ALA A 11 13.12 1.06 -4.18
N MET A 12 12.45 1.19 -5.32
CA MET A 12 11.04 1.54 -5.38
C MET A 12 10.20 0.29 -5.59
N LYS A 13 9.21 0.08 -4.75
CA LYS A 13 8.25 -1.03 -4.87
C LYS A 13 6.83 -0.48 -5.01
N PRO A 14 6.02 -0.99 -5.97
CA PRO A 14 4.61 -0.62 -6.07
C PRO A 14 3.86 -0.87 -4.76
N ALA A 15 2.99 0.05 -4.40
CA ALA A 15 2.24 0.03 -3.15
C ALA A 15 0.90 0.73 -3.29
N VAL A 16 0.07 0.58 -2.26
CA VAL A 16 -1.21 1.29 -2.12
C VAL A 16 -1.33 1.90 -0.73
N HIS A 17 -1.96 3.07 -0.66
CA HIS A 17 -2.35 3.73 0.59
C HIS A 17 -3.85 3.59 0.78
N PHE A 18 -4.27 2.97 1.88
CA PHE A 18 -5.67 2.76 2.21
C PHE A 18 -6.29 4.06 2.74
N VAL A 19 -7.32 4.57 2.06
CA VAL A 19 -7.91 5.89 2.37
C VAL A 19 -9.15 5.77 3.25
N ARG A 20 -10.00 4.80 2.96
CA ARG A 20 -11.23 4.51 3.73
C ARG A 20 -11.71 3.09 3.44
N SER A 21 -12.51 2.54 4.34
CA SER A 21 -13.36 1.40 4.02
C SER A 21 -14.58 1.85 3.23
N ALA A 22 -15.00 1.04 2.26
CA ALA A 22 -16.18 1.29 1.44
C ALA A 22 -17.48 0.78 2.11
N GLY A 23 -17.37 -0.13 3.08
CA GLY A 23 -18.49 -0.72 3.82
C GLY A 23 -18.93 0.08 5.06
N SER A 24 -19.97 -0.42 5.75
CA SER A 24 -20.51 0.20 6.96
C SER A 24 -19.78 -0.21 8.25
N ASP A 25 -19.00 -1.29 8.21
CA ASP A 25 -18.36 -1.90 9.39
C ASP A 25 -17.10 -1.17 9.89
N GLY A 26 -16.83 0.04 9.39
CA GLY A 26 -15.62 0.80 9.73
C GLY A 26 -14.37 0.11 9.19
N ASP A 27 -13.30 0.02 9.98
CA ASP A 27 -12.03 -0.58 9.58
C ASP A 27 -11.66 -1.79 10.46
N PRO A 28 -12.27 -2.97 10.22
CA PRO A 28 -12.10 -4.16 11.06
C PRO A 28 -10.68 -4.76 10.99
N HIS A 29 -9.87 -4.35 10.02
CA HIS A 29 -8.51 -4.84 9.81
C HIS A 29 -7.43 -3.78 10.06
N ASP A 30 -7.81 -2.60 10.56
CA ASP A 30 -6.93 -1.49 10.89
C ASP A 30 -5.98 -1.15 9.72
N LEU A 31 -6.53 -1.12 8.50
CA LEU A 31 -5.79 -0.86 7.26
C LEU A 31 -5.86 0.61 6.83
N VAL A 32 -6.91 1.35 7.18
CA VAL A 32 -7.08 2.76 6.81
C VAL A 32 -5.94 3.60 7.36
N GLY A 33 -5.35 4.44 6.51
CA GLY A 33 -4.17 5.25 6.82
C GLY A 33 -2.85 4.50 6.71
N ARG A 34 -2.86 3.19 6.38
CA ARG A 34 -1.64 2.40 6.20
C ARG A 34 -1.27 2.27 4.73
N VAL A 35 0.02 2.05 4.50
CA VAL A 35 0.58 1.74 3.19
C VAL A 35 1.01 0.28 3.16
N LYS A 36 0.70 -0.42 2.07
CA LYS A 36 1.14 -1.80 1.83
C LYS A 36 1.71 -1.92 0.42
N SER A 37 2.83 -2.65 0.29
CA SER A 37 3.37 -3.00 -1.03
C SER A 37 2.40 -3.96 -1.75
N LYS A 38 2.42 -4.00 -3.08
CA LYS A 38 1.61 -4.98 -3.84
C LYS A 38 1.93 -6.41 -3.42
N GLN A 39 3.21 -6.73 -3.20
CA GLN A 39 3.63 -8.01 -2.62
C GLN A 39 2.95 -8.31 -1.27
N ALA A 40 2.88 -7.34 -0.36
CA ALA A 40 2.22 -7.55 0.94
C ALA A 40 0.70 -7.74 0.81
N LEU A 41 0.07 -7.17 -0.23
CA LEU A 41 -1.34 -7.44 -0.55
C LEU A 41 -1.53 -8.89 -1.01
N ASP A 42 -0.65 -9.37 -1.89
CA ASP A 42 -0.67 -10.76 -2.36
C ASP A 42 -0.46 -11.74 -1.19
N GLU A 43 0.50 -11.45 -0.30
CA GLU A 43 0.80 -12.27 0.89
C GLU A 43 -0.35 -12.32 1.90
N MET A 44 -1.15 -11.26 2.02
CA MET A 44 -2.34 -11.29 2.87
C MET A 44 -3.55 -11.96 2.18
N GLY A 45 -3.47 -12.25 0.88
CA GLY A 45 -4.60 -12.72 0.09
C GLY A 45 -5.65 -11.64 -0.12
N ALA A 46 -5.21 -10.39 -0.31
CA ALA A 46 -6.09 -9.29 -0.69
C ALA A 46 -6.12 -9.13 -2.22
N ASP A 47 -7.31 -8.93 -2.76
CA ASP A 47 -7.52 -8.69 -4.18
C ASP A 47 -7.48 -7.19 -4.46
N CYS A 48 -6.46 -6.74 -5.18
CA CYS A 48 -6.33 -5.35 -5.61
C CYS A 48 -6.85 -5.19 -7.05
N PHE A 49 -7.86 -4.34 -7.23
CA PHE A 49 -8.39 -3.99 -8.55
C PHE A 49 -8.54 -2.47 -8.68
N GLU A 50 -7.77 -1.89 -9.60
CA GLU A 50 -7.69 -0.44 -9.83
C GLU A 50 -7.45 0.36 -8.53
N LYS A 51 -8.47 1.07 -8.03
CA LYS A 51 -8.44 1.91 -6.83
C LYS A 51 -9.14 1.27 -5.64
N SER A 52 -9.37 -0.04 -5.70
CA SER A 52 -9.99 -0.80 -4.63
C SER A 52 -9.15 -1.99 -4.23
N VAL A 53 -9.13 -2.27 -2.94
CA VAL A 53 -8.58 -3.50 -2.38
C VAL A 53 -9.68 -4.19 -1.58
N ILE A 54 -9.93 -5.46 -1.89
CA ILE A 54 -10.80 -6.32 -1.11
C ILE A 54 -9.90 -7.22 -0.27
N TYR A 55 -10.05 -7.14 1.05
CA TYR A 55 -9.37 -8.04 1.97
C TYR A 55 -10.41 -8.75 2.83
N LYS A 56 -10.46 -10.07 2.72
CA LYS A 56 -11.53 -10.91 3.29
C LYS A 56 -12.90 -10.47 2.79
N ASP A 57 -13.70 -9.84 3.64
CA ASP A 57 -15.04 -9.35 3.32
C ASP A 57 -15.11 -7.81 3.29
N THR A 58 -13.98 -7.13 3.50
CA THR A 58 -13.95 -5.66 3.58
C THR A 58 -13.33 -5.08 2.32
N ALA A 59 -14.10 -4.24 1.63
CA ALA A 59 -13.62 -3.42 0.53
C ALA A 59 -13.05 -2.10 1.05
N TYR A 60 -11.91 -1.70 0.50
CA TYR A 60 -11.22 -0.46 0.80
C TYR A 60 -11.01 0.35 -0.47
N ASP A 61 -11.11 1.66 -0.36
CA ASP A 61 -10.63 2.59 -1.36
C ASP A 61 -9.14 2.86 -1.11
N VAL A 62 -8.34 2.78 -2.17
CA VAL A 62 -6.90 2.96 -2.10
C VAL A 62 -6.39 3.94 -3.14
N ILE A 63 -5.23 4.53 -2.85
CA ILE A 63 -4.45 5.32 -3.81
C ILE A 63 -3.18 4.55 -4.14
N GLU A 64 -2.94 4.31 -5.43
CA GLU A 64 -1.70 3.68 -5.89
C GLU A 64 -0.50 4.60 -5.71
N GLY A 65 0.66 4.00 -5.42
CA GLY A 65 1.91 4.71 -5.22
C GLY A 65 3.10 3.75 -5.12
N PHE A 66 4.15 4.22 -4.45
CA PHE A 66 5.40 3.47 -4.27
C PHE A 66 5.95 3.64 -2.86
N ILE A 67 6.54 2.57 -2.33
CA ILE A 67 7.40 2.62 -1.13
C ILE A 67 8.85 2.70 -1.60
N GLY A 68 9.60 3.64 -1.02
CA GLY A 68 11.04 3.74 -1.19
C GLY A 68 11.77 3.07 -0.04
N GLU A 69 12.50 1.99 -0.31
CA GLU A 69 13.40 1.35 0.65
C GLU A 69 14.83 1.82 0.40
N PRO A 70 15.55 2.33 1.43
CA PRO A 70 16.92 2.78 1.24
C PRO A 70 17.81 1.63 0.81
N LEU A 71 18.60 1.84 -0.24
CA LEU A 71 19.66 0.91 -0.61
C LEU A 71 20.86 1.09 0.33
N PRO A 72 21.56 0.00 0.66
CA PRO A 72 22.84 0.11 1.36
C PRO A 72 23.82 0.97 0.54
N PRO A 73 24.72 1.70 1.21
CA PRO A 73 25.71 2.56 0.57
C PRO A 73 26.71 1.77 -0.29
#